data_AF-A0AB73IPN8-F1
#
_entry.id   AF-A0AB73IPN8-F1
#
_cell.length_a   1.000
_cell.length_b   1.000
_cell.length_c   1.000
_cell.angle_alpha   90.00
_cell.angle_beta   90.00
_cell.angle_gamma   90.00
#
_symmetry.space_group_name_H-M   'P 1'
#
loop_
_entity.id
_entity.type
_entity.pdbx_description
1 polymer ?
#
loop_
_entity_poly.entity_id
_entity_poly.type
_entity_poly.pdbx_seq_one_letter_code
_entity_poly.pdbx_strand_id
1 'polypeptide(L)'
;MSFGEPIFSKRLHNGARVRTSALVGSRIPYREGELEVVEIGPFVSVANGTQVRFRARLTEAARLLAGTVIHTPWGVCEVVD
;
A
#
# COMPACT_ATOMS: atom_id res chain seq x y z
N MET A 1 -28.62 25.71 14.92
CA MET A 1 -27.17 25.55 14.64
C MET A 1 -26.67 24.30 15.33
N SER A 2 -25.63 23.69 14.75
CA SER A 2 -24.91 22.46 15.17
C SER A 2 -25.31 21.18 14.42
N PHE A 3 -24.78 21.03 13.20
CA PHE A 3 -24.52 19.74 12.58
C PHE A 3 -23.07 19.37 12.91
N GLY A 4 -22.86 18.24 13.58
CA GLY A 4 -21.53 17.85 14.03
C GLY A 4 -21.50 16.45 14.60
N GLU A 5 -21.94 15.46 13.83
CA GLU A 5 -21.65 14.05 14.12
C GLU A 5 -20.83 13.49 12.96
N PRO A 6 -19.59 13.01 13.18
CA PRO A 6 -18.83 12.35 12.13
C PRO A 6 -19.49 11.00 11.82
N ILE A 7 -20.01 10.87 10.60
CA ILE A 7 -20.56 9.63 10.06
C ILE A 7 -19.38 8.67 9.79
N PHE A 8 -18.94 7.95 10.81
CA PHE A 8 -18.06 6.77 10.65
C PHE A 8 -18.60 5.56 11.39
N SER A 9 -19.92 5.38 11.33
CA SER A 9 -20.59 4.16 11.80
C SER A 9 -21.23 3.44 10.62
N LYS A 10 -20.42 2.68 9.88
CA LYS A 10 -20.93 1.52 9.12
C LYS A 10 -20.08 0.31 9.44
N ARG A 11 -20.50 -0.42 10.48
CA ARG A 11 -20.13 -1.84 10.63
C ARG A 11 -20.61 -2.55 9.37
N LEU A 12 -19.70 -3.19 8.64
CA LEU A 12 -20.02 -4.23 7.68
C LEU A 12 -19.50 -5.55 8.24
N HIS A 13 -20.45 -6.45 8.52
CA HIS A 13 -20.24 -7.86 8.79
C HIS A 13 -19.55 -8.54 7.59
N ASN A 14 -18.73 -9.55 7.88
CA ASN A 14 -18.18 -10.53 6.94
C ASN A 14 -17.52 -10.01 5.66
N GLY A 15 -16.24 -9.70 5.80
CA GLY A 15 -15.29 -9.64 4.71
C GLY A 15 -14.00 -9.25 5.38
N ALA A 16 -13.01 -10.15 5.42
CA ALA A 16 -11.67 -9.82 5.89
C ALA A 16 -11.10 -8.75 4.95
N ARG A 17 -11.54 -7.50 5.17
CA ARG A 17 -11.01 -6.30 4.57
C ARG A 17 -9.67 -6.19 5.25
N VAL A 18 -8.67 -6.85 4.67
CA VAL A 18 -7.26 -6.61 4.91
C VAL A 18 -7.08 -5.14 4.54
N ARG A 19 -7.43 -4.27 5.49
CA ARG A 19 -7.10 -2.85 5.46
C ARG A 19 -5.58 -2.91 5.46
N THR A 20 -4.98 -2.62 4.31
CA THR A 20 -3.63 -2.08 4.26
C THR A 20 -3.62 -0.96 5.30
N SER A 21 -3.05 -1.22 6.47
CA SER A 21 -2.92 -0.23 7.53
C SER A 21 -1.90 0.85 7.16
N ALA A 22 -1.12 0.60 6.10
CA ALA A 22 -0.28 1.59 5.47
C ALA A 22 -1.13 2.61 4.71
N LEU A 23 -0.90 3.88 5.02
CA LEU A 23 -1.39 5.06 4.30
C LEU A 23 -0.29 5.57 3.35
N VAL A 24 -0.64 6.43 2.39
CA VAL A 24 0.35 7.16 1.60
C VAL A 24 1.29 7.93 2.55
N GLY A 25 2.60 7.87 2.28
CA GLY A 25 3.67 8.36 3.13
C GLY A 25 4.11 7.40 4.23
N SER A 26 3.46 6.25 4.40
CA SER A 26 3.89 5.25 5.39
C SER A 26 5.17 4.57 4.92
N ARG A 27 6.12 4.40 5.83
CA ARG A 27 7.35 3.62 5.59
C ARG A 27 7.17 2.21 6.11
N ILE A 28 7.42 1.24 5.25
CA ILE A 28 7.30 -0.18 5.52
C ILE A 28 8.72 -0.75 5.52
N PRO A 29 9.19 -1.33 6.63
CA PRO A 29 10.49 -1.98 6.66
C PRO A 29 10.48 -3.18 5.71
N TYR A 30 11.47 -3.22 4.81
CA TYR A 30 11.63 -4.29 3.84
C TYR A 30 13.10 -4.66 3.66
N ARG A 31 13.45 -5.88 4.10
CA ARG A 31 14.84 -6.37 4.13
C ARG A 31 15.77 -5.37 4.84
N GLU A 32 16.73 -4.83 4.11
CA GLU A 32 17.77 -3.92 4.60
C GLU A 32 17.43 -2.44 4.35
N GLY A 33 16.19 -2.15 3.93
CA GLY A 33 15.74 -0.78 3.65
C GLY A 33 14.28 -0.55 4.02
N GLU A 34 13.74 0.56 3.54
CA GLU A 34 12.35 0.94 3.74
C GLU A 34 11.65 1.20 2.39
N LEU A 35 10.37 0.82 2.34
CA LEU A 35 9.44 1.11 1.25
C LEU A 35 8.49 2.20 1.72
N GLU A 36 8.52 3.38 1.11
CA GLU A 36 7.54 4.42 1.36
C GLU A 36 6.37 4.28 0.41
N VAL A 37 5.16 4.14 0.95
CA VAL A 37 3.93 4.03 0.16
C VAL A 37 3.64 5.37 -0.52
N VAL A 38 3.61 5.38 -1.85
CA VAL A 38 3.35 6.59 -2.66
C VAL A 38 1.89 6.65 -3.07
N GLU A 39 1.30 5.51 -3.43
CA GLU A 39 -0.08 5.44 -3.89
C GLU A 39 -0.78 4.19 -3.37
N ILE A 40 -2.07 4.28 -3.05
CA ILE A 40 -2.90 3.14 -2.62
C ILE A 40 -4.11 3.04 -3.54
N GLY A 41 -4.34 1.85 -4.08
CA GLY A 41 -5.40 1.62 -5.06
C GLY A 41 -5.21 0.30 -5.80
N PRO A 42 -6.23 -0.16 -6.55
CA PRO A 42 -6.06 -1.27 -7.46
C PRO A 42 -5.20 -0.80 -8.63
N PHE A 43 -3.95 -1.25 -8.67
CA PHE A 43 -3.07 -1.03 -9.82
C PHE A 43 -2.77 -2.35 -10.51
N VAL A 44 -2.39 -2.27 -11.78
CA VAL A 44 -1.85 -3.39 -12.54
C VAL A 44 -0.40 -3.06 -12.82
N SER A 45 0.51 -3.94 -12.39
CA SER A 45 1.93 -3.76 -12.63
C SER A 45 2.21 -3.81 -14.13
N VAL A 46 2.94 -2.81 -14.63
CA VAL A 46 3.30 -2.73 -16.05
C VAL A 46 4.33 -3.80 -16.39
N ALA A 47 5.16 -4.19 -15.44
CA ALA A 47 6.25 -5.14 -15.65
C ALA A 47 5.77 -6.58 -15.86
N ASN A 48 4.70 -7.00 -15.18
CA ASN A 48 4.26 -8.40 -15.20
C ASN A 48 2.73 -8.61 -15.23
N GLY A 49 1.94 -7.54 -15.31
CA GLY A 49 0.47 -7.61 -15.35
C GLY A 49 -0.19 -8.00 -14.02
N THR A 50 0.57 -8.08 -12.92
CA THR A 50 0.04 -8.50 -11.61
C THR A 50 -0.78 -7.38 -10.98
N GLN A 51 -1.93 -7.72 -10.38
CA GLN A 51 -2.71 -6.76 -9.61
C GLN A 51 -2.01 -6.45 -8.28
N VAL A 52 -1.66 -5.18 -8.07
CA VAL A 52 -1.05 -4.69 -6.83
C VAL A 52 -2.00 -3.74 -6.10
N ARG A 53 -1.87 -3.65 -4.77
CA ARG A 53 -2.75 -2.87 -3.91
C ARG A 53 -2.22 -1.48 -3.58
N PHE A 54 -0.92 -1.29 -3.73
CA PHE A 54 -0.25 -0.02 -3.50
C PHE A 54 1.07 0.03 -4.25
N ARG A 55 1.54 1.24 -4.52
CA ARG A 55 2.87 1.51 -5.07
C ARG A 55 3.73 2.09 -3.99
N ALA A 56 4.97 1.65 -3.94
CA ALA A 56 5.93 2.14 -2.96
C ALA A 56 7.24 2.51 -3.64
N ARG A 57 7.83 3.62 -3.20
CA ARG A 57 9.20 3.97 -3.56
C ARG A 57 10.15 3.41 -2.52
N LEU A 58 11.32 3.00 -2.94
CA LEU A 58 12.34 2.53 -2.01
C LEU A 58 13.17 3.71 -1.54
N THR A 59 13.31 3.90 -0.22
CA THR A 59 13.95 5.11 0.33
C THR A 59 15.42 4.95 0.69
N GLU A 60 15.90 3.73 0.99
CA GLU A 60 17.31 3.50 1.36
C GLU A 60 17.85 2.12 0.93
N ALA A 61 19.15 2.11 0.59
CA ALA A 61 20.14 1.02 0.48
C ALA A 61 19.82 -0.27 -0.30
N ALA A 62 18.56 -0.66 -0.48
CA ALA A 62 18.19 -1.83 -1.26
C ALA A 62 18.25 -1.51 -2.76
N ARG A 63 18.79 -2.44 -3.56
CA ARG A 63 18.77 -2.35 -5.02
C ARG A 63 17.56 -3.11 -5.55
N LEU A 64 16.36 -2.59 -5.31
CA LEU A 64 15.15 -3.10 -5.96
C LEU A 64 14.93 -2.34 -7.26
N LEU A 65 14.65 -3.07 -8.32
CA LEU A 65 14.35 -2.48 -9.62
C LEU A 65 12.91 -1.95 -9.60
N ALA A 66 12.69 -0.78 -10.21
CA ALA A 66 11.35 -0.32 -10.50
C ALA A 66 10.58 -1.39 -11.31
N GLY A 67 9.29 -1.56 -11.01
CA GLY A 67 8.46 -2.65 -11.52
C GLY A 67 8.58 -3.96 -10.74
N THR A 68 9.43 -4.04 -9.71
CA THR A 68 9.48 -5.22 -8.84
C THR A 68 8.19 -5.33 -8.05
N VAL A 69 7.52 -6.48 -8.13
CA VAL A 69 6.35 -6.77 -7.31
C VAL A 69 6.77 -7.49 -6.04
N ILE A 70 6.40 -6.92 -4.89
CA ILE A 70 6.76 -7.41 -3.56
C ILE A 70 5.51 -7.83 -2.82
N HIS A 71 5.56 -9.05 -2.26
CA HIS A 71 4.54 -9.55 -1.35
C HIS A 71 4.93 -9.20 0.08
N THR A 72 4.11 -8.37 0.74
CA THR A 72 4.30 -7.97 2.13
C THR A 72 3.12 -8.42 2.98
N PRO A 73 3.25 -8.48 4.32
CA PRO A 73 2.13 -8.71 5.23
C PRO A 73 0.96 -7.72 5.06
N TRP A 74 1.24 -6.52 4.55
CA TRP A 74 0.23 -5.48 4.31
C TRP A 74 -0.47 -5.64 2.96
N GLY A 75 0.14 -6.35 2.01
CA GLY A 75 -0.40 -6.60 0.68
C GLY A 75 0.69 -6.73 -0.38
N VAL A 76 0.25 -6.87 -1.63
CA VAL A 76 1.14 -6.87 -2.80
C VAL A 76 1.39 -5.43 -3.24
N CYS A 77 2.65 -5.05 -3.38
CA CYS A 77 3.03 -3.74 -3.88
C CYS A 77 3.96 -3.81 -5.08
N GLU A 78 3.96 -2.74 -5.87
CA GLU A 78 4.92 -2.52 -6.95
C GLU A 78 5.91 -1.43 -6.53
N VAL A 79 7.21 -1.69 -6.74
CA VAL A 79 8.26 -0.71 -6.54
C VAL A 79 8.24 0.28 -7.70
N VAL A 80 8.14 1.56 -7.40
CA VAL A 80 8.24 2.65 -8.38
C VAL A 80 9.51 3.47 -8.12
N ASP A 81 10.00 4.13 -9.17
CA ASP A 81 11.10 5.11 -9.09
C ASP A 81 10.62 6.41 -8.43
#